data_AF-A0A6M0SCA9-F1
#
_entry.id   AF-A0A6M0SCA9-F1
#
_cell.length_a   1.000
_cell.length_b   1.000
_cell.length_c   1.000
_cell.angle_alpha   90.00
_cell.angle_beta   90.00
_cell.angle_gamma   90.00
#
_symmetry.space_group_name_H-M   'P 1'
#
loop_
_entity.id
_entity.type
_entity.pdbx_description
1 polymer ?
#
loop_
_entity_poly.entity_id
_entity_poly.type
_entity_poly.pdbx_seq_one_letter_code
_entity_poly.pdbx_strand_id
1 'polypeptide(L)'
;MPTVIKRVSQELFDSVSQEASALPRLRKNHNLHQLPDSVQRFINVLQPGTYVRPHRHLRAKDSNGFELFLVLQGEIGFLMLNEQGQVIQIERLCAQGPTYGLELAEGQYHTLIALAPNTVMFEIKEGPYVPAADKDFMQQFPAEGTVAAQQQVQAWAELFSG
;
A
#
# COMPACT_ATOMS: atom_id res chain seq x y z
N MET A 1 15.69 26.27 9.58
CA MET A 1 14.24 26.52 9.75
C MET A 1 13.49 25.27 9.30
N PRO A 2 12.46 24.80 10.01
CA PRO A 2 11.66 23.69 9.51
C PRO A 2 11.05 24.07 8.15
N THR A 3 11.13 23.16 7.19
CA THR A 3 10.62 23.39 5.84
C THR A 3 9.10 23.50 5.90
N VAL A 4 8.57 24.68 5.55
CA VAL A 4 7.11 24.95 5.55
C VAL A 4 6.39 24.21 4.41
N ILE A 5 7.13 23.83 3.35
CA ILE A 5 6.61 23.15 2.16
C ILE A 5 7.24 21.76 2.06
N LYS A 6 6.41 20.72 2.05
CA LYS A 6 6.82 19.35 1.71
C LYS A 6 6.45 19.10 0.25
N ARG A 7 7.44 18.79 -0.59
CA ARG A 7 7.24 18.55 -2.02
C ARG A 7 7.11 17.05 -2.29
N VAL A 8 6.16 16.69 -3.14
CA VAL A 8 6.08 15.37 -3.77
C VAL A 8 6.68 15.55 -5.16
N SER A 9 7.91 15.08 -5.35
CA SER A 9 8.72 15.35 -6.54
C SER A 9 9.41 14.08 -7.05
N GLN A 10 9.88 14.11 -8.30
CA GLN A 10 10.66 13.01 -8.86
C GLN A 10 11.91 12.71 -8.03
N GLU A 11 12.61 13.72 -7.52
CA GLU A 11 13.78 13.54 -6.64
C GLU A 11 13.43 12.75 -5.37
N LEU A 12 12.26 13.02 -4.76
CA LEU A 12 11.76 12.25 -3.63
C LEU A 12 11.46 10.80 -4.05
N PHE A 13 10.83 10.60 -5.21
CA PHE A 13 10.50 9.27 -5.72
C PHE A 13 11.74 8.44 -5.97
N ASP A 14 12.75 9.01 -6.62
CA ASP A 14 14.00 8.34 -6.96
C ASP A 14 14.77 7.96 -5.68
N SER A 15 14.87 8.88 -4.72
CA SER A 15 15.54 8.63 -3.44
C SER A 15 14.89 7.50 -2.64
N VAL A 16 13.56 7.56 -2.46
CA VAL A 16 12.84 6.52 -1.71
C VAL A 16 12.80 5.18 -2.48
N SER A 17 12.81 5.21 -3.81
CA SER A 17 12.91 4.00 -4.65
C SER A 17 14.24 3.27 -4.47
N GLN A 18 15.35 4.02 -4.42
CA GLN A 18 16.67 3.45 -4.18
C GLN A 18 16.76 2.79 -2.80
N GLU A 19 16.17 3.42 -1.78
CA GLU A 19 16.12 2.82 -0.45
C GLU A 19 15.21 1.59 -0.42
N ALA A 20 14.05 1.64 -1.09
CA ALA A 20 13.11 0.53 -1.14
C ALA A 20 13.71 -0.72 -1.80
N SER A 21 14.46 -0.57 -2.88
CA SER A 21 15.10 -1.69 -3.60
C SER A 21 16.24 -2.34 -2.81
N ALA A 22 16.87 -1.62 -1.88
CA ALA A 22 17.89 -2.15 -0.99
C ALA A 22 17.33 -2.91 0.23
N LEU A 23 16.04 -2.78 0.52
CA LEU A 23 15.40 -3.45 1.67
C LEU A 23 14.89 -4.84 1.28
N PRO A 24 15.01 -5.86 2.17
CA PRO A 24 14.50 -7.20 1.90
C PRO A 24 13.01 -7.25 1.54
N ARG A 25 12.21 -6.33 2.11
CA ARG A 25 10.76 -6.23 1.87
C ARG A 25 10.38 -5.47 0.60
N LEU A 26 11.36 -4.90 -0.11
CA LEU A 26 11.18 -4.24 -1.41
C LEU A 26 10.19 -3.06 -1.44
N ARG A 27 9.92 -2.44 -0.28
CA ARG A 27 9.08 -1.26 -0.16
C ARG A 27 9.49 -0.33 0.98
N LYS A 28 9.28 0.96 0.82
CA LYS A 28 9.49 1.99 1.86
C LYS A 28 8.43 3.07 1.78
N ASN A 29 7.96 3.54 2.94
CA ASN A 29 7.06 4.69 3.03
C ASN A 29 7.83 5.97 3.36
N HIS A 30 7.28 7.12 2.95
CA HIS A 30 7.74 8.45 3.36
C HIS A 30 6.56 9.30 3.83
N ASN A 31 6.61 9.73 5.10
CA ASN A 31 5.50 10.43 5.75
C ASN A 31 5.53 11.94 5.47
N LEU A 32 4.41 12.49 5.00
CA LEU A 32 4.17 13.93 4.88
C LEU A 32 3.47 14.50 6.13
N HIS A 33 3.18 13.67 7.12
CA HIS A 33 2.50 13.99 8.38
C HIS A 33 3.40 13.65 9.57
N GLN A 34 3.04 14.13 10.76
CA GLN A 34 3.56 13.58 12.02
C GLN A 34 2.62 12.48 12.53
N LEU A 35 3.14 11.47 13.23
CA LEU A 35 2.32 10.33 13.70
C LEU A 35 1.06 10.73 14.52
N PRO A 36 1.08 11.81 15.33
CA PRO A 36 -0.11 12.27 16.05
C PRO A 36 -1.14 13.03 15.20
N ASP A 37 -0.82 13.35 13.94
CA ASP A 37 -1.75 14.07 13.06
C ASP A 37 -3.04 13.25 12.88
N SER A 38 -4.19 13.93 12.88
CA SER A 38 -5.50 13.29 12.67
C SER A 38 -5.67 12.72 11.26
N VAL A 39 -4.80 13.08 10.31
CA VAL A 39 -4.80 12.55 8.95
C VAL A 39 -3.38 12.14 8.58
N GLN A 40 -3.23 10.86 8.22
CA GLN A 40 -2.00 10.31 7.70
C GLN A 40 -1.94 10.55 6.20
N ARG A 41 -0.85 11.19 5.74
CA ARG A 41 -0.54 11.42 4.32
C ARG A 41 0.86 10.94 4.03
N PHE A 42 1.03 9.98 3.16
CA PHE A 42 2.35 9.42 2.87
C PHE A 42 2.41 8.80 1.50
N ILE A 43 3.62 8.64 0.97
CA ILE A 43 3.85 7.81 -0.21
C ILE A 43 4.40 6.46 0.24
N ASN A 44 3.98 5.39 -0.42
CA ASN A 44 4.63 4.09 -0.42
C ASN A 44 5.32 3.92 -1.76
N VAL A 45 6.60 3.58 -1.73
CA VAL A 45 7.35 3.19 -2.91
C VAL A 45 7.57 1.69 -2.86
N LEU A 46 7.21 1.02 -3.95
CA LEU A 46 7.11 -0.42 -4.06
C LEU A 46 7.87 -0.92 -5.28
N GLN A 47 8.61 -2.02 -5.12
CA GLN A 47 9.19 -2.77 -6.23
C GLN A 47 8.41 -4.08 -6.46
N PRO A 48 8.39 -4.60 -7.70
CA PRO A 48 7.89 -5.95 -7.97
C PRO A 48 8.53 -6.97 -7.03
N GLY A 49 7.71 -7.91 -6.53
CA GLY A 49 8.12 -8.84 -5.47
C GLY A 49 7.87 -8.35 -4.05
N THR A 50 7.46 -7.09 -3.85
CA THR A 50 6.95 -6.63 -2.55
C THR A 50 5.78 -7.51 -2.11
N TYR A 51 5.84 -7.97 -0.86
CA TYR A 51 4.72 -8.68 -0.24
C TYR A 51 4.05 -7.77 0.78
N VAL A 52 2.77 -7.49 0.57
CA VAL A 52 1.91 -6.88 1.57
C VAL A 52 0.96 -7.97 2.06
N ARG A 53 1.09 -8.38 3.33
CA ARG A 53 0.19 -9.38 3.90
C ARG A 53 -1.25 -8.83 3.86
N PRO A 54 -2.25 -9.62 3.43
CA PRO A 54 -3.64 -9.18 3.42
C PRO A 54 -4.07 -8.71 4.81
N HIS A 55 -4.65 -7.52 4.84
CA HIS A 55 -5.03 -6.85 6.07
C HIS A 55 -6.26 -5.99 5.86
N ARG A 56 -6.83 -5.56 6.98
CA ARG A 56 -7.80 -4.47 7.03
C ARG A 56 -7.40 -3.48 8.12
N HIS A 57 -7.90 -2.27 7.96
CA HIS A 57 -7.83 -1.24 8.97
C HIS A 57 -9.17 -1.21 9.73
N LEU A 58 -9.11 -1.38 11.05
CA LEU A 58 -10.24 -1.19 11.97
C LEU A 58 -9.91 -0.03 12.89
N ARG A 59 -10.81 0.94 12.99
CA ARG A 59 -10.66 2.15 13.78
C ARG A 59 -11.72 2.19 14.88
N ALA A 60 -11.61 3.19 15.76
CA ALA A 60 -12.62 3.42 16.79
C ALA A 60 -13.95 3.86 16.14
N LYS A 61 -15.07 3.51 16.78
CA LYS A 61 -16.44 3.72 16.26
C LYS A 61 -16.79 5.15 15.85
N ASP A 62 -16.06 6.15 16.35
CA ASP A 62 -16.33 7.57 16.12
C ASP A 62 -15.39 8.20 15.08
N SER A 63 -14.66 7.38 14.31
CA SER A 63 -13.74 7.84 13.27
C SER A 63 -14.26 7.53 11.87
N ASN A 64 -13.86 8.33 10.87
CA ASN A 64 -14.17 8.05 9.48
C ASN A 64 -13.13 7.07 8.92
N GLY A 65 -13.40 5.76 9.00
CA GLY A 65 -12.48 4.74 8.50
C GLY A 65 -12.50 4.64 6.97
N PHE A 66 -11.38 4.98 6.34
CA PHE A 66 -11.14 4.77 4.93
C PHE A 66 -9.64 4.71 4.62
N GLU A 67 -9.32 4.22 3.44
CA GLU A 67 -8.01 4.34 2.82
C GLU A 67 -8.17 4.83 1.38
N LEU A 68 -7.50 5.92 1.03
CA LEU A 68 -7.46 6.44 -0.33
C LEU A 68 -6.08 6.19 -0.93
N PHE A 69 -6.05 5.48 -2.06
CA PHE A 69 -4.83 5.20 -2.81
C PHE A 69 -4.83 5.96 -4.14
N LEU A 70 -3.72 6.62 -4.46
CA LEU A 70 -3.47 7.25 -5.75
C LEU A 70 -2.08 6.84 -6.27
N VAL A 71 -2.01 6.27 -7.46
CA VAL A 71 -0.74 5.92 -8.11
C VAL A 71 -0.19 7.14 -8.84
N LEU A 72 0.97 7.62 -8.39
CA LEU A 72 1.65 8.80 -8.94
C LEU A 72 2.72 8.43 -9.97
N GLN A 73 3.27 7.22 -9.87
CA GLN A 73 4.25 6.67 -10.80
C GLN A 73 4.13 5.14 -10.81
N GLY A 74 4.32 4.53 -11.98
CA GLY A 74 4.24 3.07 -12.11
C GLY A 74 2.80 2.56 -12.01
N GLU A 75 2.65 1.38 -11.42
CA GLU A 75 1.40 0.63 -11.47
C GLU A 75 1.29 -0.38 -10.32
N ILE A 76 0.10 -0.46 -9.72
CA ILE A 76 -0.24 -1.51 -8.75
C ILE A 76 -1.42 -2.35 -9.24
N GLY A 77 -1.42 -3.62 -8.82
CA GLY A 77 -2.60 -4.47 -8.79
C GLY A 77 -3.15 -4.48 -7.38
N PHE A 78 -4.40 -4.06 -7.20
CA PHE A 78 -5.12 -4.09 -5.93
C PHE A 78 -6.07 -5.29 -5.91
N LEU A 79 -6.14 -5.97 -4.76
CA LEU A 79 -6.97 -7.13 -4.54
C LEU A 79 -7.79 -6.94 -3.26
N MET A 80 -9.11 -7.05 -3.36
CA MET A 80 -10.00 -7.16 -2.21
C MET A 80 -10.32 -8.62 -1.95
N LEU A 81 -10.33 -9.01 -0.68
CA LEU A 81 -10.57 -10.39 -0.25
C LEU A 81 -11.78 -10.47 0.67
N ASN A 82 -12.49 -11.59 0.61
CA ASN A 82 -13.48 -11.92 1.65
C ASN A 82 -12.79 -12.50 2.90
N GLU A 83 -13.57 -12.74 3.96
CA GLU A 83 -13.10 -13.31 5.24
C GLU A 83 -12.41 -14.68 5.09
N GLN A 84 -12.69 -15.44 4.01
CA GLN A 84 -12.04 -16.72 3.72
C GLN A 84 -10.70 -16.55 2.98
N GLY A 85 -10.31 -15.32 2.65
CA GLY A 85 -9.08 -15.01 1.90
C GLY A 85 -9.21 -15.28 0.41
N GLN A 86 -10.43 -15.35 -0.13
CA GLN A 86 -10.67 -15.46 -1.57
C GLN A 86 -10.70 -14.05 -2.16
N VAL A 87 -10.03 -13.86 -3.30
CA VAL A 87 -10.09 -12.60 -4.05
C VAL A 87 -11.51 -12.43 -4.61
N ILE A 88 -12.14 -11.30 -4.29
CA ILE A 88 -13.50 -10.95 -4.71
C ILE A 88 -13.57 -9.71 -5.60
N GLN A 89 -12.53 -8.88 -5.61
CA GLN A 89 -12.38 -7.74 -6.52
C GLN A 89 -10.92 -7.58 -6.92
N ILE A 90 -10.68 -7.21 -8.18
CA ILE A 90 -9.37 -6.95 -8.74
C ILE A 90 -9.43 -5.58 -9.41
N GLU A 91 -8.49 -4.70 -9.09
CA GLU A 91 -8.36 -3.39 -9.72
C GLU A 91 -6.92 -3.17 -10.17
N ARG A 92 -6.75 -2.61 -11.37
CA ARG A 92 -5.45 -2.19 -11.90
C ARG A 92 -5.37 -0.67 -11.84
N LEU A 93 -4.42 -0.14 -11.07
CA LEU A 93 -4.25 1.29 -10.87
C LEU A 93 -2.91 1.74 -11.46
N CYS A 94 -2.94 2.66 -12.41
CA CYS A 94 -1.76 3.06 -13.19
C CYS A 94 -1.70 4.56 -13.37
N ALA A 95 -0.51 5.15 -13.13
CA ALA A 95 -0.27 6.58 -13.31
C ALA A 95 -0.46 7.07 -14.76
N GLN A 96 -0.44 6.16 -15.73
CA GLN A 96 -0.64 6.44 -17.16
C GLN A 96 -1.88 5.73 -17.72
N GLY A 97 -2.69 5.11 -16.85
CA GLY A 97 -3.89 4.35 -17.22
C GLY A 97 -5.18 5.16 -17.05
N PRO A 98 -6.34 4.54 -17.32
CA PRO A 98 -7.64 5.19 -17.14
C PRO A 98 -8.05 5.36 -15.67
N THR A 99 -7.51 4.52 -14.79
CA THR A 99 -7.82 4.51 -13.35
C THR A 99 -6.53 4.75 -12.57
N TYR A 100 -6.45 5.88 -11.87
CA TYR A 100 -5.25 6.29 -11.13
C TYR A 100 -5.28 5.85 -9.67
N GLY A 101 -6.46 5.56 -9.12
CA GLY A 101 -6.62 5.29 -7.70
C GLY A 101 -8.01 4.84 -7.32
N LEU A 102 -8.19 4.52 -6.04
CA LEU A 102 -9.45 4.10 -5.44
C LEU A 102 -9.52 4.50 -3.97
N GLU A 103 -10.74 4.64 -3.46
CA GLU A 103 -11.01 4.70 -2.03
C GLU A 103 -11.59 3.36 -1.57
N LEU A 104 -11.09 2.87 -0.44
CA LEU A 104 -11.55 1.66 0.22
C LEU A 104 -12.22 2.02 1.54
N ALA A 105 -13.43 1.52 1.73
CA ALA A 105 -14.15 1.65 3.00
C ALA A 105 -13.44 0.88 4.12
N GLU A 106 -13.71 1.26 5.38
CA GLU A 106 -13.21 0.56 6.55
C GLU A 106 -13.49 -0.94 6.54
N GLY A 107 -12.59 -1.71 7.16
CA GLY A 107 -12.83 -3.12 7.48
C GLY A 107 -12.74 -4.08 6.30
N GLN A 108 -12.45 -3.59 5.08
CA GLN A 108 -12.26 -4.45 3.92
C GLN A 108 -10.87 -5.09 3.92
N TYR A 109 -10.82 -6.42 3.83
CA TYR A 109 -9.55 -7.09 3.64
C TYR A 109 -9.02 -6.83 2.24
N HIS A 110 -7.78 -6.40 2.17
CA HIS A 110 -7.15 -6.08 0.91
C HIS A 110 -5.65 -6.35 0.95
N THR A 111 -5.08 -6.42 -0.24
CA THR A 111 -3.65 -6.33 -0.48
C THR A 111 -3.39 -5.64 -1.81
N LEU A 112 -2.13 -5.36 -2.08
CA LEU A 112 -1.67 -4.84 -3.36
C LEU A 112 -0.29 -5.39 -3.71
N ILE A 113 -0.01 -5.41 -5.00
CA ILE A 113 1.29 -5.76 -5.57
C ILE A 113 1.75 -4.66 -6.52
N ALA A 114 3.07 -4.43 -6.60
CA ALA A 114 3.63 -3.58 -7.63
C ALA A 114 3.75 -4.36 -8.95
N LEU A 115 3.15 -3.83 -10.01
CA LEU A 115 3.21 -4.38 -11.37
C LEU A 115 4.35 -3.76 -12.19
N ALA A 116 4.82 -2.58 -11.79
CA ALA A 116 5.97 -1.90 -12.38
C ALA A 116 7.05 -1.57 -11.34
N PRO A 117 8.34 -1.54 -11.72
CA PRO A 117 9.43 -1.01 -10.89
C PRO A 117 9.19 0.43 -10.46
N ASN A 118 9.75 0.80 -9.31
CA ASN A 118 9.69 2.18 -8.78
C ASN A 118 8.25 2.72 -8.71
N THR A 119 7.28 1.86 -8.36
CA THR A 119 5.89 2.28 -8.26
C THR A 119 5.68 3.13 -7.02
N VAL A 120 5.07 4.29 -7.19
CA VAL A 120 4.80 5.26 -6.13
C VAL A 120 3.29 5.39 -5.95
N MET A 121 2.81 4.99 -4.78
CA MET A 121 1.43 5.13 -4.37
C MET A 121 1.33 6.13 -3.22
N PHE A 122 0.57 7.20 -3.40
CA PHE A 122 0.15 8.07 -2.32
C PHE A 122 -1.04 7.46 -1.59
N GLU A 123 -0.96 7.46 -0.25
CA GLU A 123 -1.97 6.93 0.65
C GLU A 123 -2.42 8.03 1.62
N ILE A 124 -3.74 8.18 1.73
CA ILE A 124 -4.38 8.96 2.79
C ILE A 124 -5.26 8.02 3.61
N LYS A 125 -5.16 8.13 4.93
CA LYS A 125 -6.07 7.47 5.85
C LYS A 125 -6.20 8.25 7.16
N GLU A 126 -7.25 7.93 7.89
CA GLU A 126 -7.50 8.53 9.20
C GLU A 126 -6.34 8.23 10.17
N GLY A 127 -5.91 9.25 10.91
CA GLY A 127 -4.96 9.16 12.01
C GLY A 127 -5.65 9.29 13.38
N PRO A 128 -4.88 9.34 14.48
CA PRO A 128 -3.42 9.16 14.55
C PRO A 128 -3.00 7.71 14.25
N TYR A 129 -1.71 7.50 13.99
CA TYR A 129 -1.18 6.14 13.85
C TYR A 129 -1.06 5.47 15.22
N VAL A 130 -1.82 4.38 15.41
CA VAL A 130 -1.77 3.55 16.63
C VAL A 130 -1.25 2.16 16.26
N PRO A 131 0.07 1.87 16.42
CA PRO A 131 0.69 0.66 15.87
C PRO A 131 0.01 -0.65 16.26
N ALA A 132 -0.47 -0.76 17.50
CA ALA A 132 -1.07 -1.97 18.04
C ALA A 132 -2.46 -2.30 17.45
N ALA A 133 -3.11 -1.33 16.80
CA ALA A 133 -4.47 -1.46 16.28
C ALA A 133 -4.56 -1.11 14.78
N ASP A 134 -3.46 -0.70 14.14
CA ASP A 134 -3.54 -0.20 12.77
C ASP A 134 -3.88 -1.31 11.78
N LYS A 135 -3.29 -2.51 11.91
CA LYS A 135 -3.48 -3.59 10.93
C LYS A 135 -3.98 -4.88 11.57
N ASP A 136 -5.12 -5.35 11.11
CA ASP A 136 -5.63 -6.71 11.36
C ASP A 136 -5.26 -7.59 10.17
N PHE A 137 -4.29 -8.50 10.36
CA PHE A 137 -3.77 -9.35 9.30
C PHE A 137 -4.51 -10.69 9.24
N MET A 138 -4.81 -11.15 8.02
CA MET A 138 -5.34 -12.50 7.80
C MET A 138 -4.30 -13.56 8.15
N GLN A 139 -4.63 -14.40 9.14
CA GLN A 139 -3.69 -15.37 9.69
C GLN A 139 -3.33 -16.50 8.72
N GLN A 140 -4.24 -16.87 7.80
CA GLN A 140 -3.94 -17.93 6.81
C GLN A 140 -2.91 -17.53 5.75
N PHE A 141 -2.63 -16.24 5.60
CA PHE A 141 -1.60 -15.77 4.66
C PHE A 141 -0.20 -15.83 5.27
N PRO A 142 0.82 -16.18 4.48
CA PRO A 142 2.18 -16.38 4.98
C PRO A 142 2.78 -15.11 5.61
N ALA A 143 3.73 -15.31 6.52
CA ALA A 143 4.48 -14.19 7.08
C ALA A 143 5.41 -13.56 6.02
N GLU A 144 5.62 -12.26 6.13
CA GLU A 144 6.57 -11.53 5.27
C GLU A 144 7.98 -12.11 5.39
N GLY A 145 8.73 -12.13 4.28
CA GLY A 145 10.09 -12.67 4.21
C GLY A 145 10.18 -14.18 4.05
N THR A 146 9.05 -14.90 3.99
CA THR A 146 9.02 -16.34 3.72
C THR A 146 8.99 -16.66 2.22
N VAL A 147 9.43 -17.86 1.84
CA VAL A 147 9.31 -18.36 0.45
C VAL A 147 7.83 -18.44 0.02
N ALA A 148 6.94 -18.82 0.94
CA ALA A 148 5.51 -18.85 0.68
C ALA A 148 4.95 -17.45 0.36
N ALA A 149 5.43 -16.40 1.03
CA ALA A 149 5.06 -15.02 0.70
C ALA A 149 5.53 -14.62 -0.70
N GLN A 150 6.74 -15.02 -1.11
CA GLN A 150 7.24 -14.76 -2.46
C GLN A 150 6.39 -15.48 -3.53
N GLN A 151 6.06 -16.75 -3.30
CA GLN A 151 5.17 -17.53 -4.17
C GLN A 151 3.78 -16.90 -4.26
N GLN A 152 3.25 -16.39 -3.15
CA GLN A 152 1.96 -15.72 -3.11
C GLN A 152 1.94 -14.45 -3.97
N VAL A 153 3.01 -13.65 -3.95
CA VAL A 153 3.15 -12.46 -4.82
C VAL A 153 3.14 -12.86 -6.30
N GLN A 154 3.85 -13.94 -6.67
CA GLN A 154 3.87 -14.42 -8.06
C GLN A 154 2.47 -14.86 -8.51
N ALA A 155 1.77 -15.64 -7.68
CA ALA A 155 0.40 -16.08 -7.98
C ALA A 155 -0.57 -14.89 -8.13
N TRP A 156 -0.41 -13.83 -7.33
CA TRP A 156 -1.21 -12.62 -7.51
C TRP A 156 -0.83 -11.83 -8.77
N ALA A 157 0.44 -11.78 -9.14
CA ALA A 157 0.89 -11.10 -10.35
C ALA A 157 0.31 -11.73 -11.63
N GLU A 158 0.15 -13.07 -11.64
CA GLU A 158 -0.48 -13.80 -12.75
C GLU A 158 -1.93 -13.36 -13.03
N LEU A 159 -2.66 -12.88 -12.01
CA LEU A 159 -4.03 -12.35 -12.18
C LEU A 159 -4.09 -11.10 -13.07
N PHE A 160 -2.94 -10.45 -13.30
CA PHE A 160 -2.82 -9.23 -14.09
C PHE A 160 -2.11 -9.47 -15.42
N SER A 161 -1.67 -10.69 -15.75
CA SER A 161 -0.90 -10.97 -16.97
C SER A 161 -1.74 -11.09 -18.26
N GLY A 162 -3.03 -10.72 -18.23
CA GLY A 162 -3.96 -10.76 -19.35
C GLY A 162 -4.27 -9.39 -19.96
#